data_AF-A0A2S8BQM6-F1
#
_entry.id   AF-A0A2S8BQM6-F1
#
_cell.length_a   1.000
_cell.length_b   1.000
_cell.length_c   1.000
_cell.angle_alpha   90.00
_cell.angle_beta   90.00
_cell.angle_gamma   90.00
#
_symmetry.space_group_name_H-M   'P 1'
#
loop_
_entity.id
_entity.type
_entity.pdbx_description
1 polymer ?
#
loop_
_entity_poly.entity_id
_entity_poly.type
_entity_poly.pdbx_seq_one_letter_code
_entity_poly.pdbx_strand_id
1 'polypeptide(L)'
;MRTDAQWRWLVHALTVEQVKRLLPEAAALTVTRTVLPNLRAVNFVLEGLLGKGVAYNARFDPQAKGLAEWLRSRYLDIPEELLS
;
A
#
# COMPACT_ATOMS: atom_id res chain seq x y z
N MET A 1 17.64 -6.64 -8.91
CA MET A 1 17.47 -5.20 -9.24
C MET A 1 16.01 -4.99 -9.63
N ARG A 2 15.38 -3.84 -9.33
CA ARG A 2 14.01 -3.55 -9.79
C ARG A 2 14.04 -3.03 -11.24
N THR A 3 13.50 -3.79 -12.18
CA THR A 3 13.41 -3.42 -13.60
C THR A 3 12.24 -2.46 -13.86
N ASP A 4 12.25 -1.79 -15.01
CA ASP A 4 11.13 -0.93 -15.43
C ASP A 4 9.83 -1.72 -15.65
N ALA A 5 9.93 -2.98 -16.08
CA ALA A 5 8.78 -3.87 -16.22
C ALA A 5 8.16 -4.21 -14.85
N GLN A 6 8.98 -4.59 -13.87
CA GLN A 6 8.53 -4.84 -12.49
C GLN A 6 7.90 -3.58 -11.87
N TRP A 7 8.48 -2.41 -12.13
CA TRP A 7 7.92 -1.14 -11.67
C TRP A 7 6.56 -0.83 -12.32
N ARG A 8 6.43 -0.95 -13.65
CA ARG A 8 5.16 -0.72 -14.34
C ARG A 8 4.07 -1.67 -13.83
N TRP A 9 4.39 -2.95 -13.67
CA TRP A 9 3.46 -3.91 -13.09
C TRP A 9 3.00 -3.48 -11.70
N LEU A 10 3.93 -3.10 -10.80
CA LEU A 10 3.59 -2.66 -9.44
C LEU A 10 2.60 -1.47 -9.44
N VAL A 11 2.84 -0.48 -10.30
CA VAL A 11 1.98 0.71 -10.43
C VAL A 11 0.58 0.31 -10.87
N HIS A 12 0.44 -0.60 -11.83
CA HIS A 12 -0.85 -1.01 -12.34
C HIS A 12 -1.56 -2.02 -11.43
N ALA A 13 -0.82 -2.86 -10.73
CA ALA A 13 -1.35 -3.84 -9.77
C ALA A 13 -1.89 -3.16 -8.51
N LEU A 14 -1.17 -2.17 -7.97
CA LEU A 14 -1.59 -1.44 -6.76
C LEU A 14 -2.36 -0.17 -7.15
N THR A 15 -3.66 -0.34 -7.39
CA THR A 15 -4.63 0.77 -7.48
C THR A 15 -5.20 1.11 -6.11
N VAL A 16 -5.95 2.22 -6.01
CA VAL A 16 -6.67 2.56 -4.78
C VAL A 16 -7.67 1.46 -4.41
N GLU A 17 -8.41 0.95 -5.39
CA GLU A 17 -9.39 -0.12 -5.24
C GLU A 17 -8.72 -1.42 -4.80
N GLN A 18 -7.55 -1.75 -5.36
CA GLN A 18 -6.79 -2.92 -4.92
C GLN A 18 -6.30 -2.75 -3.48
N VAL A 19 -5.74 -1.60 -3.12
CA VAL A 19 -5.29 -1.35 -1.73
C VAL A 19 -6.45 -1.47 -0.75
N LYS A 20 -7.63 -0.94 -1.08
CA LYS A 20 -8.85 -1.10 -0.25
C LYS A 20 -9.33 -2.54 -0.14
N ARG A 21 -9.15 -3.36 -1.18
CA ARG A 21 -9.44 -4.80 -1.13
C ARG A 21 -8.45 -5.56 -0.24
N LEU A 22 -7.17 -5.17 -0.29
CA LEU A 22 -6.11 -5.81 0.48
C LEU A 22 -6.13 -5.42 1.97
N LEU A 23 -6.62 -4.21 2.27
CA LEU A 23 -6.76 -3.63 3.61
C LEU A 23 -8.22 -3.23 3.86
N PRO A 24 -9.09 -4.15 4.32
CA PRO A 24 -10.51 -3.88 4.50
C PRO A 24 -10.85 -2.68 5.41
N GLU A 25 -10.01 -2.36 6.39
CA GLU A 25 -10.14 -1.18 7.27
C GLU A 25 -9.99 0.14 6.52
N ALA A 26 -9.38 0.10 5.34
CA ALA A 26 -9.27 1.25 4.44
C ALA A 26 -10.48 1.41 3.50
N ALA A 27 -11.40 0.43 3.46
CA ALA A 27 -12.49 0.41 2.47
C ALA A 27 -13.33 1.70 2.50
N ALA A 28 -13.67 2.18 3.70
CA ALA A 28 -14.44 3.40 3.92
C ALA A 28 -13.60 4.69 3.97
N LEU A 29 -12.26 4.59 3.89
CA LEU A 29 -11.37 5.74 4.03
C LEU A 29 -11.11 6.43 2.69
N THR A 30 -10.76 7.72 2.77
CA THR A 30 -10.16 8.43 1.65
C THR A 30 -8.73 7.92 1.45
N VAL A 31 -8.43 7.47 0.23
CA VAL A 31 -7.10 6.95 -0.12
C VAL A 31 -6.57 7.74 -1.29
N THR A 32 -5.48 8.46 -1.07
CA THR A 32 -4.76 9.20 -2.10
C THR A 32 -3.57 8.40 -2.59
N ARG A 33 -3.44 8.25 -3.91
CA ARG A 33 -2.35 7.51 -4.56
C ARG A 33 -1.46 8.46 -5.34
N THR A 34 -0.17 8.44 -5.04
CA THR A 34 0.85 9.24 -5.73
C THR A 34 1.90 8.33 -6.33
N VAL A 35 2.10 8.42 -7.65
CA VAL A 35 3.15 7.68 -8.37
C VAL A 35 4.43 8.51 -8.36
N LEU A 36 5.56 7.88 -8.04
CA LEU A 36 6.89 8.51 -7.96
C LEU A 36 7.84 7.82 -8.95
N PRO A 37 7.80 8.17 -10.25
CA PRO A 37 8.50 7.44 -11.30
C PRO A 37 10.03 7.39 -11.10
N ASN A 38 10.62 8.49 -10.67
CA ASN A 38 12.07 8.60 -10.45
C ASN A 38 12.57 7.75 -9.27
N LEU A 39 11.67 7.34 -8.37
CA LEU A 39 11.97 6.45 -7.24
C LEU A 39 11.49 5.02 -7.48
N ARG A 40 10.83 4.75 -8.63
CA ARG A 40 10.13 3.49 -8.91
C ARG A 40 9.25 3.05 -7.72
N ALA A 41 8.50 4.00 -7.16
CA ALA A 41 7.70 3.82 -5.97
C ALA A 41 6.28 4.40 -6.11
N VAL A 42 5.31 3.78 -5.45
CA VAL A 42 3.94 4.30 -5.30
C VAL A 42 3.69 4.56 -3.82
N ASN A 43 3.16 5.74 -3.51
CA ASN A 43 2.81 6.15 -2.16
C ASN A 43 1.29 6.19 -2.01
N PHE A 44 0.82 5.71 -0.85
CA PHE A 44 -0.59 5.76 -0.48
C PHE A 44 -0.75 6.51 0.83
N VAL A 45 -1.70 7.44 0.87
CA VAL A 45 -2.10 8.15 2.09
C VAL A 45 -3.53 7.74 2.40
N LEU A 46 -3.71 7.09 3.56
CA LEU A 46 -5.01 6.61 4.04
C LEU A 46 -5.47 7.52 5.17
N GLU A 47 -6.38 8.44 4.88
CA GLU A 47 -6.81 9.46 5.83
C GLU A 47 -7.62 8.85 6.98
N GLY A 48 -7.31 9.23 8.21
CA GLY A 48 -8.03 8.77 9.40
C GLY A 48 -7.76 7.33 9.83
N LEU A 49 -6.92 6.57 9.08
CA LEU A 49 -6.63 5.18 9.42
C LEU A 49 -5.94 5.02 10.79
N LEU A 50 -5.04 5.95 11.10
CA LEU A 50 -4.35 6.04 12.40
C LEU A 50 -5.10 6.92 13.43
N GLY A 51 -6.37 7.25 13.16
CA GLY A 51 -7.15 8.18 13.99
C GLY A 51 -6.63 9.62 13.93
N LYS A 52 -6.75 10.37 15.04
CA LYS A 52 -6.22 11.74 15.18
C LYS A 52 -4.72 11.80 15.57
N GLY A 53 -4.00 10.68 15.45
CA GLY A 53 -2.60 10.54 15.87
C GLY A 53 -2.43 9.94 17.28
N VAL A 54 -1.20 9.99 17.78
CA VAL A 54 -0.66 9.33 19.01
C VAL A 54 -1.44 9.59 20.31
N ALA A 55 -2.36 10.56 20.32
CA ALA A 55 -3.14 10.95 21.50
C ALA A 55 -4.44 10.14 21.68
N TYR A 56 -4.82 9.27 20.73
CA TYR A 56 -6.00 8.41 20.89
C TYR A 56 -5.56 6.97 21.20
N ASN A 57 -5.78 6.58 22.45
CA ASN A 57 -5.27 5.39 23.13
C ASN A 57 -5.90 4.05 22.65
N ALA A 58 -6.12 3.86 21.34
CA ALA A 58 -6.97 2.78 20.85
C ALA A 58 -6.43 1.95 19.67
N ARG A 59 -5.18 2.09 19.21
CA ARG A 59 -4.63 1.17 18.19
C ARG A 59 -3.19 0.72 18.41
N PHE A 60 -2.97 -0.57 18.15
CA PHE A 60 -1.77 -1.38 18.36
C PHE A 60 -0.59 -1.05 17.42
N ASP A 61 -0.70 0.01 16.60
CA ASP A 61 0.33 0.39 15.61
C ASP A 61 0.29 1.89 15.25
N PRO A 62 0.77 2.78 16.15
CA PRO A 62 0.75 4.23 15.92
C PRO A 62 1.66 4.70 14.77
N GLN A 63 2.58 3.85 14.30
CA GLN A 63 3.52 4.17 13.22
C GLN A 63 3.15 3.53 11.88
N ALA A 64 2.01 2.83 11.78
CA ALA A 64 1.64 2.03 10.62
C ALA A 64 2.67 0.96 10.20
N LYS A 65 3.59 0.56 11.09
CA LYS A 65 4.62 -0.46 10.79
C LYS A 65 4.00 -1.85 10.68
N GLY A 66 3.09 -2.19 11.58
CA GLY A 66 2.27 -3.39 11.51
C GLY A 66 1.35 -3.39 10.29
N LEU A 67 0.76 -2.24 9.95
CA LEU A 67 -0.05 -2.08 8.74
C LEU A 67 0.76 -2.34 7.45
N ALA A 68 1.98 -1.80 7.38
CA ALA A 68 2.86 -2.01 6.23
C ALA A 68 3.23 -3.49 6.07
N GLU A 69 3.60 -4.17 7.15
CA GLU A 69 3.87 -5.62 7.12
C GLU A 69 2.62 -6.43 6.78
N TRP A 70 1.46 -5.98 7.25
CA TRP A 70 0.21 -6.66 6.95
C TRP A 70 -0.17 -6.56 5.47
N LEU A 71 0.00 -5.39 4.84
CA LEU A 71 -0.12 -5.26 3.39
C LEU A 71 0.90 -6.17 2.67
N ARG A 72 2.12 -6.26 3.20
CA ARG A 72 3.19 -7.13 2.65
C ARG A 72 2.90 -8.62 2.77
N SER A 73 2.06 -9.01 3.71
CA SER A 73 1.60 -10.40 3.90
C SER A 73 0.53 -10.84 2.89
N ARG A 74 0.01 -9.91 2.07
CA ARG A 74 -1.03 -10.21 1.10
C ARG A 74 -0.46 -10.83 -0.17
N TYR A 75 -1.24 -11.73 -0.75
CA TYR A 75 -0.92 -12.38 -2.01
C TYR A 75 -1.40 -11.51 -3.18
N LEU A 76 -0.54 -11.39 -4.19
CA LEU A 76 -0.88 -10.86 -5.50
C LEU A 76 -0.37 -11.86 -6.55
N ASP A 77 -1.14 -12.03 -7.62
CA ASP A 77 -0.68 -12.77 -8.79
C ASP A 77 0.40 -11.94 -9.51
N ILE A 78 1.61 -12.49 -9.56
CA ILE A 78 2.76 -11.88 -10.22
C ILE A 78 3.00 -12.64 -11.52
N PRO A 79 3.05 -11.96 -12.68
CA PRO A 79 3.45 -12.57 -13.94
C PRO A 79 4.82 -13.24 -13.83
N GLU A 80 4.94 -14.47 -14.31
CA GLU A 80 6.17 -15.28 -14.20
C GLU A 80 7.37 -14.59 -14.86
N GLU A 81 7.14 -13.83 -15.94
CA GLU A 81 8.18 -13.07 -16.63
C GLU A 81 8.83 -11.96 -15.77
N LEU A 82 8.25 -11.64 -14.61
CA LEU A 82 8.79 -10.65 -13.67
C LEU A 82 9.62 -11.26 -12.53
N LEU A 83 9.74 -12.60 -12.45
CA LEU A 83 10.43 -13.30 -11.36
C LEU A 83 11.94 -13.51 -11.59
N SER A 84 12.46 -13.09 -12.74
CA SER A 84 13.88 -13.17 -13.12
C SER A 84 14.74 -12.04 -12.58
#